data_AF-A0A2M7DZZ6-F1
#
_entry.id   AF-A0A2M7DZZ6-F1
#
_cell.length_a   1.000
_cell.length_b   1.000
_cell.length_c   1.000
_cell.angle_alpha   90.00
_cell.angle_beta   90.00
_cell.angle_gamma   90.00
#
_symmetry.space_group_name_H-M   'P 1'
#
loop_
_entity.id
_entity.type
_entity.pdbx_description
1 polymer ?
#
loop_
_entity_poly.entity_id
_entity_poly.type
_entity_poly.pdbx_seq_one_letter_code
_entity_poly.pdbx_strand_id
1 'polypeptide(L)' 'APEIAALNGGEDYELLFTVSLKDYEKIKNLKEISVIGNIIDESDGMNLISDDGKQIPITAQGWNGIK' A
#
# COMPACT_ATOMS: atom_id res chain seq x y z
N ALA A 1 6.86 -3.32 -14.92
CA ALA A 1 7.01 -1.94 -14.41
C ALA A 1 7.16 -2.02 -12.89
N PRO A 2 7.86 -1.09 -12.23
CA PRO A 2 8.19 -1.16 -10.81
C PRO A 2 6.98 -1.43 -9.89
N GLU A 3 5.81 -0.91 -10.27
CA GLU A 3 4.55 -1.02 -9.54
C GLU A 3 4.03 -2.46 -9.49
N ILE A 4 4.26 -3.23 -10.56
CA ILE A 4 3.87 -4.64 -10.62
C ILE A 4 4.69 -5.46 -9.62
N ALA A 5 6.00 -5.18 -9.52
CA ALA A 5 6.88 -5.83 -8.56
C ALA A 5 6.55 -5.40 -7.12
N ALA A 6 6.28 -4.12 -6.87
CA ALA A 6 5.90 -3.63 -5.55
C ALA A 6 4.56 -4.20 -5.04
N LEU A 7 3.58 -4.42 -5.92
CA LEU A 7 2.24 -4.88 -5.54
C LEU A 7 2.06 -6.39 -5.56
N ASN A 8 2.81 -7.11 -6.41
CA ASN A 8 2.65 -8.54 -6.61
C ASN A 8 3.93 -9.34 -6.35
N GLY A 9 5.04 -8.66 -6.06
CA GLY A 9 6.23 -9.27 -5.54
C GLY A 9 6.00 -9.82 -4.13
N GLY A 10 7.03 -10.48 -3.63
CA GLY A 10 7.07 -11.02 -2.28
C GLY A 10 8.52 -11.17 -1.86
N GLU A 11 8.75 -11.76 -0.69
CA GLU A 11 10.08 -11.96 -0.11
C GLU A 11 10.82 -10.66 0.26
N ASP A 12 10.13 -9.51 0.30
CA ASP A 12 10.69 -8.24 0.78
C ASP A 12 10.83 -8.21 2.31
N TYR A 13 10.03 -9.00 3.03
CA TYR A 13 10.00 -9.08 4.51
C TYR A 13 9.83 -7.72 5.22
N GLU A 14 9.20 -6.77 4.53
CA GLU A 14 8.87 -5.45 5.05
C GLU A 14 7.60 -5.45 5.94
N LEU A 15 7.43 -4.39 6.72
CA LEU A 15 6.24 -4.17 7.53
C LEU A 15 5.22 -3.31 6.81
N LEU A 16 3.98 -3.78 6.71
CA LEU A 16 2.82 -2.99 6.31
C LEU A 16 1.91 -2.76 7.53
N PHE A 17 1.69 -1.50 7.87
CA PHE A 17 0.89 -1.12 9.03
C PHE A 17 0.20 0.22 8.79
N THR A 18 -0.72 0.56 9.69
CA THR A 18 -1.42 1.84 9.71
C THR A 18 -1.06 2.61 10.97
N VAL A 19 -1.12 3.94 10.90
CA VAL A 19 -1.00 4.83 12.06
C VAL A 19 -2.17 5.79 12.10
N SER A 20 -2.52 6.23 13.29
CA SER A 20 -3.50 7.29 13.43
C SER A 20 -2.93 8.63 12.97
N LEU A 21 -3.77 9.51 12.39
CA LEU A 21 -3.32 10.81 11.88
C LEU A 21 -2.63 11.68 12.94
N LYS A 22 -3.01 11.56 14.22
CA LYS A 22 -2.35 12.27 15.34
C LYS A 22 -0.88 11.85 15.54
N ASP A 23 -0.50 10.67 15.06
CA ASP A 23 0.86 10.13 15.18
C ASP A 23 1.69 10.32 13.89
N TYR A 24 1.10 10.86 12.82
CA TYR A 24 1.76 11.07 11.53
C TYR A 24 3.05 11.90 11.65
N GLU A 25 3.00 12.97 12.45
CA GLU A 25 4.14 13.86 12.68
C GLU A 25 5.35 13.14 13.30
N LYS A 26 5.13 12.03 14.01
CA LYS A 26 6.20 11.21 14.60
C LYS A 26 6.95 10.38 13.56
N ILE A 27 6.29 10.02 12.45
CA ILE A 27 6.84 9.08 11.47
C ILE A 27 7.26 9.74 10.16
N LYS A 28 6.69 10.89 9.78
CA LYS A 28 6.85 11.49 8.45
C LYS A 28 8.29 11.80 8.02
N ASN A 29 9.20 11.93 8.98
CA ASN A 29 10.61 12.26 8.73
C ASN A 29 11.56 11.07 8.94
N LEU A 30 11.04 9.89 9.30
CA LEU A 30 11.83 8.67 9.44
C LEU A 30 12.14 8.13 8.04
N LYS A 31 13.43 7.92 7.74
CA LYS A 31 13.88 7.57 6.38
C LYS A 31 13.49 6.14 5.99
N GLU A 32 13.31 5.29 6.98
CA GLU A 32 12.98 3.88 6.86
C GLU A 32 11.48 3.65 6.62
N ILE A 33 10.65 4.70 6.74
CA ILE A 33 9.19 4.60 6.63
C ILE A 33 8.71 5.45 5.45
N SER A 34 8.00 4.81 4.53
CA SER A 34 7.31 5.49 3.43
C SER A 34 5.80 5.43 3.65
N VAL A 35 5.13 6.58 3.59
CA VAL A 35 3.68 6.65 3.63
C VAL A 35 3.15 6.46 2.21
N ILE A 36 2.42 5.36 1.99
CA ILE A 36 1.99 4.91 0.66
C ILE A 36 0.49 5.09 0.39
N GLY A 37 -0.27 5.63 1.34
CA GLY A 37 -1.71 5.82 1.20
C GLY A 37 -2.41 6.24 2.48
N ASN A 38 -3.75 6.19 2.46
CA ASN A 38 -4.61 6.51 3.60
C ASN A 38 -5.69 5.43 3.74
N ILE A 39 -6.12 5.17 4.98
CA ILE A 39 -7.31 4.36 5.23
C ILE A 39 -8.56 5.24 5.02
N ILE A 40 -9.52 4.71 4.27
CA ILE A 40 -10.78 5.36 3.91
C ILE A 40 -11.96 4.48 4.35
N ASP A 41 -13.19 4.93 4.07
CA ASP A 41 -14.38 4.12 4.34
C ASP A 41 -14.37 2.85 3.49
N GLU A 42 -14.85 1.73 4.05
CA GLU A 42 -14.89 0.45 3.34
C GLU A 42 -15.70 0.54 2.03
N SER A 43 -16.73 1.41 1.98
CA SER A 43 -17.56 1.62 0.80
C SER A 43 -16.81 2.21 -0.41
N ASP A 44 -15.68 2.87 -0.18
CA ASP A 44 -14.82 3.42 -1.24
C ASP A 44 -13.83 2.38 -1.81
N GLY A 45 -13.70 1.22 -1.16
CA GLY A 45 -12.90 0.08 -1.63
C GLY A 45 -11.38 0.26 -1.52
N MET A 46 -10.64 -0.60 -2.22
CA MET A 46 -9.17 -0.65 -2.21
C MET A 46 -8.62 -0.35 -3.60
N ASN A 47 -8.10 0.86 -3.79
CA ASN A 47 -7.69 1.37 -5.09
C ASN A 47 -6.27 1.93 -5.06
N LEU A 48 -5.52 1.68 -6.13
CA LEU A 48 -4.32 2.44 -6.47
C LEU A 48 -4.76 3.71 -7.18
N ILE A 49 -4.31 4.86 -6.68
CA ILE A 49 -4.52 6.15 -7.32
C ILE A 49 -3.31 6.43 -8.21
N SER A 50 -3.55 6.51 -9.52
CA SER A 50 -2.50 6.86 -10.49
C SER A 50 -2.23 8.37 -10.51
N ASP A 51 -1.11 8.77 -11.11
CA ASP A 51 -0.69 10.18 -11.18
C ASP A 51 -1.72 11.10 -11.87
N ASP A 52 -2.56 10.56 -12.77
CA ASP A 52 -3.65 11.29 -13.43
C ASP A 52 -4.98 11.26 -12.64
N GLY A 53 -4.96 10.71 -11.43
CA GLY A 53 -6.10 10.64 -10.51
C GLY A 53 -7.06 9.48 -10.76
N LYS A 54 -6.80 8.59 -11.73
CA LYS A 54 -7.66 7.42 -11.92
C LYS A 54 -7.52 6.43 -10.77
N GLN A 55 -8.65 5.88 -10.37
CA GLN A 55 -8.74 4.80 -9.40
C GLN A 55 -8.64 3.45 -10.13
N ILE A 56 -7.65 2.66 -9.74
CA ILE A 56 -7.42 1.32 -10.28
C ILE A 56 -7.61 0.33 -9.14
N PRO A 57 -8.65 -0.52 -9.16
CA PRO A 57 -8.88 -1.50 -8.11
C PRO A 57 -7.67 -2.43 -7.94
N ILE A 58 -7.22 -2.59 -6.70
CA ILE A 58 -6.10 -3.49 -6.39
C ILE A 58 -6.66 -4.90 -6.26
N THR A 59 -6.13 -5.82 -7.07
CA THR A 59 -6.43 -7.24 -6.98
C THR A 59 -5.22 -7.98 -6.45
N ALA A 60 -5.34 -8.64 -5.28
CA ALA A 60 -4.31 -9.51 -4.78
C ALA A 60 -4.22 -10.76 -5.68
N GLN A 61 -3.13 -10.90 -6.43
CA GLN A 61 -2.84 -12.17 -7.11
C GLN A 61 -2.38 -13.24 -6.11
N GLY A 62 -1.60 -12.81 -5.11
CA GLY A 62 -1.10 -13.65 -4.01
C GLY A 62 -0.16 -14.76 -4.46
N TRP A 63 0.68 -15.25 -3.55
CA TRP A 63 1.37 -16.53 -3.74
C TRP A 63 0.48 -17.67 -3.24
N ASN A 64 0.24 -18.68 -4.07
CA ASN A 64 -0.46 -19.90 -3.67
C ASN A 64 0.47 -21.10 -3.81
N GLY A 65 1.12 -21.49 -2.72
CA GLY A 65 2.05 -22.63 -2.69
C GLY A 65 1.40 -24.02 -2.75
N ILE A 66 0.06 -24.10 -2.88
CA ILE A 66 -0.70 -25.36 -2.95
C ILE A 66 -1.42 -25.49 -4.31
N LYS A 67 -1.34 -24.46 -5.18
CA LYS A 67 -1.87 -24.53 -6.55
C LYS A 67 -0.86 -25.09 -7.53
#